data_AF-A0A564QAX1-F1
#
_entry.id   AF-A0A564QAX1-F1
#
_cell.length_a   1.000
_cell.length_b   1.000
_cell.length_c   1.000
_cell.angle_alpha   90.00
_cell.angle_beta   90.00
_cell.angle_gamma   90.00
#
_symmetry.space_group_name_H-M   'P 1'
#
loop_
_entity.id
_entity.type
_entity.pdbx_description
1 polymer ?
#
loop_
_entity_poly.entity_id
_entity_poly.type
_entity_poly.pdbx_seq_one_letter_code
_entity_poly.pdbx_strand_id
1 'polypeptide(L)'
;MAKAIAEGIKEEKVDVKIKRCDYATVEDAIEPDGIAFGSPTYFGYMAGVLKDFFDRSLEFRKRISGKKAVAFASAGSNGEGCLESIENMINAFGMERVREGVISTGIPGDKELDACRDLGRALAKSMK
;
A
#
# COMPACT_ATOMS: atom_id res chain seq x y z
N MET A 1 7.72 -4.42 7.02
CA MET A 1 6.63 -3.49 6.67
C MET A 1 5.35 -4.21 6.26
N ALA A 2 5.25 -4.81 5.06
CA ALA A 2 4.00 -5.47 4.60
C ALA A 2 3.40 -6.48 5.61
N LYS A 3 4.25 -7.33 6.22
CA LYS A 3 3.83 -8.27 7.28
C LYS A 3 3.27 -7.56 8.51
N ALA A 4 3.90 -6.47 8.96
CA ALA A 4 3.45 -5.69 10.10
C ALA A 4 2.11 -4.97 9.82
N ILE A 5 1.90 -4.48 8.60
CA ILE A 5 0.59 -3.96 8.17
C ILE A 5 -0.47 -5.08 8.24
N ALA A 6 -0.16 -6.27 7.73
CA ALA A 6 -1.07 -7.41 7.79
C ALA A 6 -1.35 -7.87 9.22
N GLU A 7 -0.38 -7.82 10.13
CA GLU A 7 -0.58 -8.04 11.58
C GLU A 7 -1.61 -7.07 12.13
N GLY A 8 -1.44 -5.76 11.87
CA GLY A 8 -2.39 -4.73 12.31
C GLY A 8 -3.80 -4.91 11.73
N ILE A 9 -3.93 -5.36 10.48
CA ILE A 9 -5.24 -5.66 9.87
C ILE A 9 -5.92 -6.84 10.59
N LYS A 10 -5.16 -7.90 10.90
CA LYS A 10 -5.68 -9.10 11.58
C LYS A 10 -6.15 -8.82 13.00
N GLU A 11 -5.51 -7.90 13.72
CA GLU A 11 -5.96 -7.48 15.06
C GLU A 11 -7.38 -6.91 15.05
N GLU A 12 -7.78 -6.29 13.94
CA GLU A 12 -9.13 -5.76 13.73
C GLU A 12 -10.13 -6.80 13.20
N LYS A 13 -9.73 -8.08 13.19
CA LYS A 13 -10.51 -9.25 12.73
C LYS A 13 -10.93 -9.17 11.26
N VAL A 14 -10.07 -8.60 10.42
CA VAL A 14 -10.25 -8.53 8.97
C VAL A 14 -9.29 -9.50 8.28
N ASP A 15 -9.77 -10.20 7.26
CA ASP A 15 -8.95 -11.08 6.43
C ASP A 15 -7.96 -10.28 5.57
N VAL A 16 -6.73 -10.80 5.44
CA VAL A 16 -5.68 -10.14 4.68
C VAL A 16 -4.86 -11.14 3.88
N LYS A 17 -4.58 -10.80 2.63
CA LYS A 17 -3.66 -11.51 1.75
C LYS A 17 -2.47 -10.60 1.46
N ILE A 18 -1.26 -11.15 1.54
CA ILE A 18 -0.03 -10.46 1.11
C ILE A 18 0.38 -11.06 -0.21
N LYS A 19 0.52 -10.22 -1.24
CA LYS A 19 0.96 -10.64 -2.57
C LYS A 19 2.08 -9.74 -3.04
N ARG A 20 3.10 -10.33 -3.66
CA ARG A 20 4.11 -9.55 -4.38
C ARG A 20 3.52 -9.07 -5.70
N CYS A 21 3.85 -7.85 -6.11
CA CYS A 21 3.27 -7.22 -7.30
C CYS A 21 3.51 -8.00 -8.61
N ASP A 22 4.62 -8.72 -8.73
CA ASP A 22 4.93 -9.59 -9.88
C ASP A 22 3.99 -10.80 -10.01
N TYR A 23 3.31 -11.17 -8.93
CA TYR A 23 2.30 -12.25 -8.93
C TYR A 23 0.87 -11.70 -8.80
N ALA A 24 0.70 -10.39 -8.61
CA ALA A 24 -0.60 -9.77 -8.40
C ALA A 24 -1.33 -9.57 -9.73
N THR A 25 -2.59 -10.02 -9.76
CA THR A 25 -3.54 -9.85 -10.84
C THR A 25 -4.50 -8.71 -10.50
N VAL A 26 -5.27 -8.24 -11.50
CA VAL A 26 -6.17 -7.12 -11.28
C VAL A 26 -7.31 -7.48 -10.32
N GLU A 27 -7.68 -8.75 -10.25
CA GLU A 27 -8.64 -9.28 -9.28
C GLU A 27 -8.18 -9.04 -7.84
N ASP A 28 -6.87 -9.11 -7.55
CA ASP A 28 -6.35 -8.81 -6.21
C ASP A 28 -6.53 -7.33 -5.81
N ALA A 29 -6.83 -6.43 -6.74
CA ALA A 29 -7.25 -5.05 -6.45
C ALA A 29 -8.77 -4.85 -6.48
N ILE A 30 -9.52 -5.71 -7.18
CA ILE A 30 -10.98 -5.58 -7.27
C ILE A 30 -11.69 -6.25 -6.09
N GLU A 31 -11.23 -7.42 -5.66
CA GLU A 31 -11.87 -8.20 -4.60
C GLU A 31 -11.89 -7.53 -3.22
N PRO A 32 -10.79 -6.94 -2.70
CA PRO A 32 -10.76 -6.47 -1.32
C PRO A 32 -11.43 -5.09 -1.14
N ASP A 33 -11.95 -4.82 0.06
CA ASP A 33 -12.53 -3.51 0.42
C ASP A 33 -11.47 -2.42 0.61
N GLY A 34 -10.23 -2.83 0.89
CA GLY A 34 -9.10 -1.92 0.99
C GLY A 34 -7.75 -2.56 0.70
N ILE A 35 -6.78 -1.73 0.32
CA ILE A 35 -5.50 -2.16 -0.25
C ILE A 35 -4.35 -1.37 0.36
N ALA A 36 -3.29 -2.07 0.76
CA ALA A 36 -2.02 -1.45 1.14
C ALA A 36 -0.99 -1.64 0.01
N PHE A 37 -0.52 -0.54 -0.57
CA PHE A 37 0.49 -0.56 -1.63
C PHE A 37 1.88 -0.26 -1.07
N GLY A 38 2.85 -1.12 -1.41
CA GLY A 38 4.20 -1.06 -0.88
C GLY A 38 5.26 -1.15 -1.95
N SER A 39 6.31 -0.32 -1.84
CA SER A 39 7.47 -0.42 -2.74
C SER A 39 8.79 -0.11 -2.06
N PRO A 40 9.89 -0.78 -2.44
CA PRO A 40 11.21 -0.17 -2.28
C PRO A 40 11.35 1.06 -3.16
N THR A 41 12.17 2.02 -2.73
CA THR A 41 12.48 3.24 -3.47
C THR A 41 13.66 3.02 -4.39
N TYR A 42 13.46 3.24 -5.68
CA TYR A 42 14.54 3.30 -6.67
C TYR A 42 14.54 4.67 -7.34
N PHE A 43 15.65 5.39 -7.25
CA PHE A 43 15.82 6.73 -7.84
C PHE A 43 14.68 7.71 -7.46
N GLY A 44 14.21 7.65 -6.21
CA GLY A 44 13.14 8.53 -5.71
C GLY A 44 11.73 8.15 -6.17
N TYR A 45 11.55 6.99 -6.79
CA TYR A 45 10.27 6.54 -7.33
C TYR A 45 9.94 5.11 -6.88
N MET A 46 8.67 4.70 -7.03
CA MET A 46 8.27 3.31 -6.84
C MET A 46 9.00 2.37 -7.81
N ALA A 47 9.15 1.10 -7.41
CA ALA A 47 9.69 0.07 -8.27
C ALA A 47 8.77 -0.16 -9.47
N GLY A 48 9.37 -0.39 -10.64
CA GLY A 48 8.64 -0.58 -11.89
C GLY A 48 7.60 -1.69 -11.84
N VAL A 49 7.80 -2.73 -11.02
CA VAL A 49 6.82 -3.81 -10.82
C VAL A 49 5.51 -3.34 -10.19
N LEU A 50 5.54 -2.37 -9.29
CA LEU A 50 4.32 -1.78 -8.73
C LEU A 50 3.66 -0.84 -9.74
N LYS A 51 4.46 -0.08 -10.50
CA LYS A 51 3.95 0.78 -11.56
C LYS A 51 3.27 -0.02 -12.67
N ASP A 52 3.88 -1.12 -13.10
CA ASP A 52 3.31 -2.08 -14.04
C ASP A 52 1.96 -2.64 -13.56
N PHE A 53 1.86 -2.99 -12.27
CA PHE A 53 0.59 -3.42 -11.68
C PHE A 53 -0.50 -2.36 -11.82
N PHE A 54 -0.20 -1.09 -11.54
CA PHE A 54 -1.15 -0.01 -11.77
C PHE A 54 -1.50 0.15 -13.25
N ASP A 55 -0.53 0.10 -14.15
CA ASP A 55 -0.78 0.27 -15.59
C ASP A 55 -1.71 -0.81 -16.16
N ARG A 56 -1.48 -2.07 -15.79
CA ARG A 56 -2.38 -3.18 -16.14
C ARG A 56 -3.76 -3.06 -15.51
N SER A 57 -3.87 -2.38 -14.37
CA SER A 57 -5.14 -2.19 -13.66
C SER A 57 -5.97 -1.02 -14.18
N LEU A 58 -5.42 -0.19 -15.09
CA LEU A 58 -6.05 1.05 -15.54
C LEU A 58 -7.43 0.84 -16.15
N GLU A 59 -7.62 -0.20 -16.94
CA GLU A 59 -8.91 -0.55 -17.57
C GLU A 59 -10.00 -0.84 -16.52
N PHE A 60 -9.60 -1.26 -15.32
CA PHE A 60 -10.47 -1.63 -14.22
C PHE A 60 -10.60 -0.56 -13.15
N ARG A 61 -10.04 0.64 -13.38
CA ARG A 61 -10.04 1.77 -12.43
C ARG A 61 -11.43 2.03 -11.83
N LYS A 62 -12.50 1.99 -12.62
CA LYS A 62 -13.88 2.21 -12.13
C LYS A 62 -14.31 1.19 -11.07
N ARG A 63 -13.82 -0.05 -11.13
CA ARG A 63 -14.12 -1.12 -10.16
C ARG A 63 -13.27 -1.02 -8.90
N ILE A 64 -12.13 -0.32 -8.97
CA ILE A 64 -11.19 -0.10 -7.87
C ILE A 64 -11.50 1.20 -7.11
N SER A 65 -12.09 2.18 -7.80
CA SER A 65 -12.49 3.47 -7.24
C SER A 65 -13.37 3.31 -5.98
N GLY A 66 -13.17 4.19 -5.00
CA GLY A 66 -13.89 4.21 -3.72
C GLY A 66 -13.31 3.27 -2.65
N LYS A 67 -12.40 2.35 -3.02
CA LYS A 67 -11.74 1.47 -2.05
C LYS A 67 -10.82 2.25 -1.14
N LYS A 68 -10.70 1.79 0.11
CA LYS A 68 -9.79 2.37 1.11
C LYS A 68 -8.36 1.97 0.79
N ALA A 69 -7.41 2.90 0.86
CA ALA A 69 -6.03 2.59 0.56
C ALA A 69 -5.02 3.28 1.46
N VAL A 70 -3.86 2.65 1.62
CA VAL A 70 -2.68 3.21 2.29
C VAL A 70 -1.42 2.86 1.50
N ALA A 71 -0.39 3.69 1.64
CA ALA A 71 0.90 3.48 1.00
C ALA A 71 1.99 3.24 2.05
N PHE A 72 3.05 2.54 1.66
CA PHE A 72 4.28 2.46 2.44
C PHE A 72 5.49 2.29 1.53
N ALA A 73 6.65 2.80 1.98
CA ALA A 73 7.88 2.74 1.21
C ALA A 73 9.08 2.41 2.09
N SER A 74 10.08 1.73 1.51
CA SER A 74 11.39 1.55 2.13
C SER A 74 12.47 2.13 1.23
N ALA A 75 13.42 2.88 1.78
CA ALA A 75 14.44 3.59 1.02
C ALA A 75 15.84 3.40 1.61
N GLY A 76 16.87 3.50 0.78
CA GLY A 76 18.26 3.59 1.27
C GLY A 76 18.60 4.95 1.90
N SER A 77 17.93 6.01 1.46
CA SER A 77 18.11 7.38 1.95
C SER A 77 16.77 8.10 2.08
N ASN A 78 16.31 8.79 1.03
CA ASN A 78 15.00 9.46 0.99
C ASN A 78 13.94 8.57 0.30
N GLY A 79 12.80 8.36 0.97
CA GLY A 79 11.66 7.62 0.46
C GLY A 79 10.44 8.47 0.10
N GLU A 80 10.48 9.79 0.29
CA GLU A 80 9.34 10.69 0.11
C GLU A 80 8.74 10.61 -1.29
N GLY A 81 9.57 10.79 -2.34
CA GLY A 81 9.09 10.72 -3.72
C GLY A 81 8.51 9.35 -4.10
N CYS A 82 9.02 8.27 -3.49
CA CYS A 82 8.42 6.94 -3.68
C CYS A 82 7.06 6.86 -3.02
N LEU A 83 6.92 7.29 -1.76
CA LEU A 83 5.64 7.28 -1.08
C LEU A 83 4.62 8.15 -1.82
N GLU A 84 5.01 9.38 -2.17
CA GLU A 84 4.20 10.32 -2.93
C GLU A 84 3.76 9.72 -4.27
N SER A 85 4.66 9.04 -4.99
CA SER A 85 4.29 8.38 -6.25
C SER A 85 3.20 7.33 -6.08
N ILE A 86 3.21 6.57 -4.98
CA ILE A 86 2.17 5.56 -4.69
C ILE A 86 0.87 6.23 -4.29
N GLU A 87 0.92 7.26 -3.45
CA GLU A 87 -0.26 8.03 -3.03
C GLU A 87 -0.92 8.75 -4.22
N ASN A 88 -0.12 9.26 -5.16
CA ASN A 88 -0.61 9.80 -6.41
C ASN A 88 -1.34 8.75 -7.24
N MET A 89 -0.87 7.49 -7.26
CA MET A 89 -1.61 6.40 -7.92
C MET A 89 -2.89 6.04 -7.17
N ILE A 90 -2.90 6.06 -5.84
CA ILE A 90 -4.12 5.88 -5.04
C ILE A 90 -5.18 6.91 -5.46
N ASN A 91 -4.81 8.19 -5.48
CA ASN A 91 -5.70 9.28 -5.89
C ASN A 91 -6.11 9.16 -7.37
N ALA A 92 -5.14 8.87 -8.25
CA ALA A 92 -5.38 8.69 -9.67
C ALA A 92 -6.23 7.46 -9.99
N PHE A 93 -6.44 6.52 -9.06
CA PHE A 93 -7.39 5.42 -9.22
C PHE A 93 -8.76 5.72 -8.60
N GLY A 94 -8.93 6.88 -7.96
CA GLY A 94 -10.15 7.24 -7.24
C GLY A 94 -10.34 6.47 -5.94
N MET A 95 -9.28 5.90 -5.39
CA MET A 95 -9.30 5.28 -4.06
C MET A 95 -9.20 6.34 -2.97
N GLU A 96 -9.63 6.00 -1.77
CA GLU A 96 -9.63 6.89 -0.62
C GLU A 96 -8.43 6.61 0.28
N ARG A 97 -7.48 7.55 0.33
CA ARG A 97 -6.34 7.47 1.23
C ARG A 97 -6.79 7.61 2.68
N VAL A 98 -6.56 6.59 3.49
CA VAL A 98 -7.03 6.53 4.89
C VAL A 98 -6.17 7.36 5.83
N ARG A 99 -4.85 7.35 5.62
CA ARG A 99 -3.85 8.03 6.44
C ARG A 99 -2.60 8.29 5.60
N GLU A 100 -1.73 9.17 6.07
CA GLU A 100 -0.36 9.25 5.58
C GLU A 100 0.37 7.91 5.70
N GLY A 101 1.08 7.54 4.63
CA GLY A 101 1.83 6.31 4.59
C GLY A 101 3.10 6.33 5.43
N VAL A 102 3.74 5.16 5.52
CA VAL A 102 4.96 4.98 6.34
C VAL A 102 6.17 4.83 5.45
N ILE A 103 7.23 5.59 5.74
CA ILE A 103 8.55 5.43 5.13
C ILE A 103 9.51 4.81 6.14
N SER A 104 10.31 3.85 5.69
CA SER A 104 11.46 3.33 6.43
C SER A 104 12.74 3.64 5.67
N THR A 105 13.70 4.30 6.31
CA THR A 105 15.05 4.47 5.77
C THR A 105 15.96 3.38 6.34
N GLY A 106 16.59 2.59 5.46
CA GLY A 106 17.35 1.42 5.84
C GLY A 106 16.45 0.23 6.24
N ILE A 107 16.99 -0.65 7.07
CA ILE A 107 16.26 -1.80 7.61
C ILE A 107 15.21 -1.29 8.62
N PRO A 108 13.91 -1.60 8.46
CA PRO A 108 12.87 -1.13 9.39
C PRO A 108 13.14 -1.58 10.82
N GLY A 109 13.17 -0.63 11.76
CA GLY A 109 13.23 -0.90 13.19
C GLY A 109 11.83 -1.03 13.80
N ASP A 110 11.78 -1.19 15.13
CA ASP A 110 10.51 -1.38 15.85
C ASP A 110 9.54 -0.21 15.64
N LYS A 111 10.04 1.03 15.61
CA LYS A 111 9.24 2.23 15.37
C LYS A 111 8.49 2.18 14.03
N GLU A 112 9.19 1.83 12.95
CA GLU A 112 8.58 1.75 11.61
C GLU A 112 7.63 0.56 11.51
N LEU A 113 7.94 -0.56 12.19
CA LEU A 113 7.08 -1.73 12.24
C LEU A 113 5.80 -1.47 13.04
N ASP A 114 5.86 -0.73 14.15
CA ASP A 114 4.70 -0.32 14.93
C ASP A 114 3.83 0.67 14.16
N ALA A 115 4.46 1.65 13.47
CA ALA A 115 3.74 2.55 12.57
C ALA A 115 3.05 1.78 11.43
N CYS A 116 3.67 0.72 10.90
CA CYS A 116 3.04 -0.19 9.92
C CYS A 116 1.83 -0.92 10.52
N ARG A 117 1.90 -1.42 11.76
CA ARG A 117 0.76 -2.05 12.44
C ARG A 117 -0.38 -1.07 12.65
N ASP A 118 -0.07 0.14 13.11
CA ASP A 118 -1.04 1.23 13.24
C ASP A 118 -1.71 1.58 11.92
N LEU A 119 -0.94 1.63 10.83
CA LEU A 119 -1.46 1.87 9.49
C LEU A 119 -2.42 0.75 9.06
N GLY A 120 -2.07 -0.51 9.35
CA GLY A 120 -2.93 -1.67 9.10
C GLY A 120 -4.24 -1.61 9.88
N ARG A 121 -4.19 -1.30 11.18
CA ARG A 121 -5.40 -1.10 12.01
C ARG A 121 -6.28 0.04 11.46
N ALA A 122 -5.67 1.15 11.06
CA ALA A 122 -6.40 2.29 10.51
C ALA A 122 -7.11 1.92 9.20
N LEU A 123 -6.42 1.24 8.27
CA LEU A 123 -7.02 0.73 7.04
C LEU A 123 -8.21 -0.19 7.38
N ALA A 124 -8.00 -1.16 8.27
CA ALA A 124 -9.03 -2.12 8.64
C ALA A 124 -10.29 -1.48 9.23
N LYS A 125 -10.14 -0.47 10.09
CA LYS A 125 -11.27 0.29 10.67
C LYS A 125 -12.01 1.13 9.66
N SER A 126 -11.34 1.59 8.61
CA SER A 126 -11.94 2.49 7.60
C SER A 126 -12.85 1.78 6.59
N MET A 127 -12.79 0.45 6.49
CA MET A 127 -13.62 -0.35 5.57
C MET A 127 -14.97 -0.75 6.18
N LYS A 128 -15.26 -0.33 7.42
CA LYS A 128 -16.50 -0.61 8.15
C LYS A 128 -17.56 0.46 7.89
#